data_AF-A0A0E3NT90-F1
#
_entry.id   AF-A0A0E3NT90-F1
#
_cell.length_a   1.000
_cell.length_b   1.000
_cell.length_c   1.000
_cell.angle_alpha   90.00
_cell.angle_beta   90.00
_cell.angle_gamma   90.00
#
_symmetry.space_group_name_H-M   'P 1'
#
loop_
_entity.id
_entity.type
_entity.pdbx_description
1 polymer ?
#
loop_
_entity_poly.entity_id
_entity_poly.type
_entity_poly.pdbx_seq_one_letter_code
_entity_poly.pdbx_strand_id
1 'polypeptide(L)' 'MKNKLQDYGIDVPPGNEGELSGKGVTGSFEWDGKSILTITIEKKPFGVSCETVDKMLIRFVDECNGV' A
#
# COMPACT_ATOMS: atom_id res chain seq x y z
N MET A 1 7.19 5.62 -6.20
CA MET A 1 6.16 4.84 -5.49
C MET A 1 6.65 3.43 -5.14
N LYS A 2 6.97 2.55 -6.09
CA LYS A 2 7.43 1.18 -5.81
C LYS A 2 8.66 1.07 -4.91
N ASN A 3 9.73 1.80 -5.22
CA ASN A 3 10.96 1.79 -4.40
C ASN A 3 10.70 2.21 -2.95
N LYS A 4 9.71 3.08 -2.70
CA LYS A 4 9.35 3.53 -1.35
C LYS A 4 8.55 2.48 -0.56
N LEU A 5 7.70 1.69 -1.23
CA LEU A 5 7.02 0.55 -0.57
C LEU A 5 8.04 -0.47 -0.09
N GLN A 6 9.06 -0.73 -0.91
CA GLN A 6 10.16 -1.62 -0.55
C GLN A 6 10.97 -1.09 0.64
N ASP A 7 11.22 0.23 0.71
CA ASP A 7 11.80 0.89 1.91
C ASP A 7 10.96 0.70 3.18
N TYR A 8 9.64 0.60 3.05
CA TYR A 8 8.72 0.31 4.15
C TYR A 8 8.59 -1.19 4.49
N GLY A 9 9.36 -2.05 3.82
CA GLY A 9 9.33 -3.50 3.99
C GLY A 9 8.15 -4.18 3.30
N ILE A 10 7.55 -3.52 2.32
CA ILE A 10 6.47 -4.06 1.48
C ILE A 10 7.08 -4.44 0.14
N ASP A 11 7.14 -5.74 -0.14
CA ASP A 11 7.61 -6.23 -1.45
C ASP A 11 6.56 -5.90 -2.52
N VAL A 12 7.01 -5.33 -3.64
CA VAL A 12 6.14 -4.88 -4.72
C VAL A 12 6.62 -5.47 -6.04
N PRO A 13 5.88 -6.40 -6.65
CA PRO A 13 6.28 -6.99 -7.91
C PRO A 13 6.31 -5.96 -9.08
N PRO A 14 7.08 -6.23 -10.14
CA PRO A 14 6.99 -5.47 -11.38
C PRO A 14 5.58 -5.60 -11.98
N GLY A 15 5.01 -4.52 -12.53
CA GLY A 15 3.62 -4.48 -13.00
C GLY A 15 2.75 -3.38 -12.39
N ASN A 16 1.50 -3.29 -12.85
CA ASN A 16 0.52 -2.34 -12.33
C ASN A 16 -0.33 -2.93 -11.22
N GLU A 17 -0.15 -4.21 -10.91
CA GLU A 17 -0.87 -4.94 -9.89
C GLU A 17 0.11 -5.81 -9.09
N GLY A 18 -0.28 -6.20 -7.88
CA GLY A 18 0.52 -7.11 -7.08
C GLY A 18 0.01 -7.27 -5.66
N GLU A 19 0.52 -8.29 -4.97
CA GLU A 19 0.30 -8.45 -3.54
C GLU A 19 1.20 -7.51 -2.74
N LEU A 20 0.65 -6.91 -1.70
CA LEU A 20 1.38 -6.14 -0.68
C LEU A 20 1.30 -6.89 0.64
N SER A 21 2.45 -7.10 1.26
CA SER A 21 2.53 -7.68 2.60
C SER A 21 3.57 -6.93 3.43
N GLY A 22 3.20 -6.54 4.65
CA GLY A 22 4.09 -5.80 5.56
C GLY A 22 3.42 -5.46 6.88
N LYS A 23 4.20 -5.48 7.98
CA LYS A 23 3.74 -5.16 9.36
C LYS A 23 2.42 -5.84 9.79
N GLY A 24 2.18 -7.07 9.30
CA GLY A 24 0.99 -7.86 9.61
C GLY A 24 -0.28 -7.50 8.82
N VAL A 25 -0.17 -6.60 7.83
CA VAL A 25 -1.20 -6.33 6.83
C VAL A 25 -0.86 -7.10 5.56
N THR A 26 -1.86 -7.74 4.96
CA THR A 26 -1.75 -8.43 3.67
C THR A 26 -2.89 -7.98 2.78
N GLY A 27 -2.61 -7.78 1.50
CA GLY A 27 -3.61 -7.41 0.52
C GLY A 27 -3.04 -7.33 -0.87
N SER A 28 -3.76 -6.66 -1.76
CA SER A 28 -3.35 -6.41 -3.14
C SER A 28 -3.49 -4.94 -3.51
N PHE A 29 -2.68 -4.51 -4.48
CA PHE A 29 -2.82 -3.20 -5.09
C PHE A 29 -3.01 -3.35 -6.59
N GLU A 30 -3.72 -2.40 -7.17
CA GLU A 30 -3.92 -2.24 -8.61
C GLU A 30 -3.80 -0.76 -8.96
N TRP A 31 -3.03 -0.45 -9.99
CA TRP A 31 -2.79 0.89 -10.48
C TRP A 31 -3.21 0.97 -11.94
N ASP A 32 -4.01 1.96 -12.31
CA ASP A 32 -4.42 2.19 -13.70
C ASP A 32 -3.25 2.66 -14.61
N GLY A 33 -2.05 2.85 -14.06
CA GLY A 33 -0.88 3.36 -14.75
C GLY A 33 -0.92 4.87 -15.01
N LYS A 34 -1.92 5.58 -14.45
CA LYS A 34 -2.14 7.01 -14.71
C LYS A 34 -2.45 7.80 -13.43
N SER A 35 -3.51 7.49 -12.71
CA SER A 35 -4.01 8.34 -11.61
C SER A 35 -4.75 7.60 -10.49
N ILE A 36 -5.21 6.37 -10.71
CA ILE A 36 -6.05 5.64 -9.77
C ILE A 36 -5.27 4.46 -9.22
N LEU A 37 -4.96 4.52 -7.93
CA LEU A 37 -4.41 3.42 -7.15
C LEU A 37 -5.51 2.84 -6.25
N THR A 38 -5.86 1.58 -6.49
CA THR A 38 -6.77 0.79 -5.67
C THR A 38 -5.95 -0.12 -4.77
N ILE A 39 -6.27 -0.15 -3.47
CA ILE A 39 -5.62 -1.02 -2.49
C ILE A 39 -6.70 -1.82 -1.77
N THR A 40 -6.61 -3.13 -1.83
CA THR A 40 -7.53 -4.07 -1.19
C THR A 40 -6.83 -4.71 -0.02
N ILE A 41 -7.38 -4.56 1.18
CA ILE A 41 -6.83 -5.15 2.40
C ILE A 41 -7.55 -6.45 2.71
N GLU A 42 -6.85 -7.57 2.60
CA GLU A 42 -7.41 -8.91 2.84
C GLU A 42 -7.24 -9.36 4.29
N LYS A 43 -6.10 -9.00 4.91
CA LYS A 43 -5.80 -9.31 6.31
C LYS A 43 -5.20 -8.10 7.00
N LYS A 44 -5.60 -7.91 8.25
CA LYS A 44 -5.03 -6.91 9.15
C LYS A 44 -4.80 -7.48 10.54
N PRO A 45 -3.87 -6.93 11.34
CA PRO A 45 -3.67 -7.34 12.71
C PRO A 45 -4.91 -7.04 13.56
N PHE A 46 -5.17 -7.92 14.54
CA PHE A 46 -6.28 -7.72 15.47
C PHE A 46 -6.03 -6.46 16.32
N GLY A 47 -7.04 -5.59 16.43
CA GLY A 47 -6.93 -4.29 17.12
C GLY A 47 -6.49 -3.12 16.25
N VAL A 48 -6.06 -3.35 15.00
CA VAL A 48 -5.82 -2.27 14.03
C VAL A 48 -7.14 -1.86 13.40
N SER A 49 -7.51 -0.58 13.49
CA SER A 49 -8.72 -0.06 12.87
C SER A 49 -8.53 0.11 11.35
N CYS A 50 -9.62 0.07 10.57
CA CYS A 50 -9.51 0.38 9.13
C CYS A 50 -9.06 1.83 8.92
N GLU A 51 -9.50 2.76 9.77
CA GLU A 51 -9.01 4.16 9.76
C GLU A 51 -7.50 4.28 9.94
N THR A 52 -6.89 3.43 10.76
CA THR A 52 -5.44 3.39 10.94
C THR A 52 -4.75 2.93 9.66
N VAL A 53 -5.32 1.94 8.97
CA VAL A 53 -4.83 1.46 7.69
C VAL A 53 -4.98 2.55 6.62
N ASP A 54 -6.15 3.21 6.54
CA ASP A 54 -6.40 4.32 5.61
C ASP A 54 -5.39 5.46 5.81
N LYS A 55 -5.18 5.91 7.05
CA LYS A 55 -4.21 6.98 7.37
C LYS A 55 -2.78 6.58 6.97
N MET A 56 -2.43 5.31 7.14
CA MET A 56 -1.12 4.80 6.73
C MET A 56 -0.96 4.80 5.21
N LEU A 57 -1.99 4.36 4.49
CA LEU A 57 -2.01 4.34 3.02
C LEU A 57 -2.03 5.75 2.43
N ILE A 58 -2.83 6.67 2.98
CA ILE A 58 -2.86 8.09 2.58
C ILE A 58 -1.49 8.70 2.79
N ARG A 59 -0.88 8.51 3.96
CA ARG A 59 0.47 9.01 4.24
C ARG A 59 1.50 8.45 3.28
N PHE A 60 1.41 7.17 2.93
CA PHE A 60 2.28 6.55 1.94
C PHE A 60 2.12 7.20 0.55
N VAL A 61 0.88 7.49 0.12
CA VAL A 61 0.60 8.17 -1.16
C VAL A 61 1.11 9.62 -1.13
N ASP A 62 0.89 10.35 -0.04
CA ASP A 62 1.40 11.71 0.16
C ASP A 62 2.93 11.75 0.11
N GLU A 63 3.62 10.80 0.75
CA GLU A 63 5.09 10.68 0.69
C GLU A 63 5.62 10.32 -0.71
N CYS A 64 4.76 9.79 -1.59
CA CYS A 64 5.07 9.54 -2.99
C CYS A 64 4.75 10.73 -3.89
N ASN A 65 3.81 11.60 -3.50
CA ASN A 65 3.48 12.83 -4.21
C ASN A 65 4.52 13.94 -4.04
N GLY A 66 5.54 13.73 -3.19
CA GLY A 66 6.80 14.49 -3.19
C GLY A 66 6.65 15.98 -3.45
N VAL A 67 6.32 16.75 -2.42
CA VAL A 67 6.74 18.17 -2.38
C VAL A 67 8.24 18.20 -2.08
#